data_AF-A0A6L8U4N0-F1
#
_entry.id   AF-A0A6L8U4N0-F1
#
_cell.length_a   1.000
_cell.length_b   1.000
_cell.length_c   1.000
_cell.angle_alpha   90.00
_cell.angle_beta   90.00
_cell.angle_gamma   90.00
#
_symmetry.space_group_name_H-M   'P 1'
#
loop_
_entity.id
_entity.type
_entity.pdbx_description
1 polymer ?
#
loop_
_entity_poly.entity_id
_entity_poly.type
_entity_poly.pdbx_seq_one_letter_code
_entity_poly.pdbx_strand_id
1 'polypeptide(L)'
;MFHAPNKFRVTDHPVLSSDDSSGNNGCFRIPLDRDVVAWCIASDGHGWEHVSVHVKENGFSETPTWDEMCEIKALFWDDEDCVIQYHPPKSDYVNNHPNVLHMWRPVGVEIQRPPSIMVGIKKMNSYERKN
;
A
#
# COMPACT_ATOMS: atom_id res chain seq x y z
N MET A 1 -1.74 -3.51 -13.01
CA MET A 1 -2.83 -2.53 -13.12
C MET A 1 -3.20 -2.10 -11.71
N PHE A 2 -3.54 -0.83 -11.52
CA PHE A 2 -3.99 -0.35 -10.21
C PHE A 2 -5.47 -0.63 -10.01
N HIS A 3 -5.81 -1.19 -8.86
CA HIS A 3 -7.15 -1.68 -8.54
C HIS A 3 -7.65 -1.03 -7.25
N ALA A 4 -8.93 -0.66 -7.22
CA ALA A 4 -9.61 -0.33 -5.98
C ALA A 4 -10.39 -1.55 -5.47
N PRO A 5 -10.12 -2.06 -4.25
CA PRO A 5 -10.87 -3.16 -3.68
C PRO A 5 -12.21 -2.66 -3.11
N ASN A 6 -13.15 -2.30 -4.00
CA ASN A 6 -14.40 -1.60 -3.67
C ASN A 6 -15.26 -2.28 -2.59
N LYS A 7 -15.13 -3.60 -2.42
CA LYS A 7 -15.76 -4.33 -1.31
C LYS A 7 -15.41 -3.75 0.08
N PHE A 8 -14.23 -3.16 0.22
CA PHE A 8 -13.73 -2.57 1.46
C PHE A 8 -13.81 -1.04 1.49
N ARG A 9 -14.41 -0.41 0.46
CA ARG A 9 -14.54 1.04 0.39
C ARG A 9 -15.39 1.54 1.56
N VAL A 10 -14.91 2.58 2.21
CA VAL A 10 -15.67 3.27 3.26
C VAL A 10 -16.73 4.14 2.58
N THR A 11 -18.00 3.91 2.92
CA THR A 11 -19.16 4.61 2.33
C THR A 11 -19.98 5.38 3.37
N ASP A 12 -19.65 5.27 4.65
CA ASP A 12 -20.44 5.74 5.80
C ASP A 12 -19.68 6.71 6.72
N HIS A 13 -18.46 7.12 6.35
CA HIS A 13 -17.65 8.07 7.12
C HIS A 13 -17.86 9.51 6.68
N PRO A 14 -18.13 10.48 7.58
CA PRO A 14 -18.54 11.85 7.22
C PRO A 14 -17.54 12.64 6.36
N VAL A 15 -16.26 12.25 6.37
CA VAL A 15 -15.19 12.93 5.62
C VAL A 15 -14.51 12.02 4.59
N LEU A 16 -14.55 10.71 4.80
CA LEU A 16 -13.73 9.75 4.05
C LEU A 16 -14.58 8.84 3.17
N SER A 17 -15.90 8.95 3.25
CA SER A 17 -16.81 8.19 2.41
C SER A 17 -16.59 8.52 0.94
N SER A 18 -16.59 7.49 0.10
CA SER A 18 -16.57 7.61 -1.36
C SER A 18 -17.44 6.50 -1.96
N ASP A 19 -17.66 6.54 -3.26
CA ASP A 19 -18.38 5.51 -4.00
C ASP A 19 -17.63 5.14 -5.30
N ASP A 20 -18.22 4.25 -6.09
CA ASP A 20 -17.63 3.76 -7.33
C ASP A 20 -17.37 4.87 -8.37
N SER A 21 -18.07 6.00 -8.29
CA SER A 21 -17.81 7.15 -9.17
C SER A 21 -16.46 7.82 -8.88
N SER A 22 -15.86 7.56 -7.71
CA SER A 22 -14.52 8.04 -7.34
C SER A 22 -13.38 7.23 -8.00
N GLY A 23 -13.71 6.19 -8.79
CA GLY A 23 -12.73 5.35 -9.45
C GLY A 23 -11.78 4.71 -8.45
N ASN A 24 -10.46 4.85 -8.64
CA ASN A 24 -9.48 4.29 -7.71
C ASN A 24 -9.31 5.10 -6.41
N ASN A 25 -9.83 6.32 -6.36
CA ASN A 25 -9.60 7.25 -5.25
C ASN A 25 -10.57 6.96 -4.10
N GLY A 26 -10.07 6.86 -2.87
CA GLY A 26 -10.93 6.69 -1.70
C GLY A 26 -10.25 6.14 -0.46
N CYS A 27 -11.05 5.97 0.58
CA CYS A 27 -10.65 5.29 1.81
C CYS A 27 -11.19 3.86 1.83
N PHE A 28 -10.35 2.93 2.29
CA PHE A 28 -10.66 1.51 2.37
C PHE A 28 -10.34 0.99 3.77
N ARG A 29 -11.25 0.19 4.33
CA ARG A 29 -11.08 -0.46 5.63
C ARG A 29 -11.02 -1.97 5.43
N ILE A 30 -9.80 -2.52 5.51
CA ILE A 30 -9.47 -3.89 5.10
C ILE A 30 -9.11 -4.70 6.35
N PRO A 31 -9.92 -5.70 6.74
CA PRO A 31 -9.55 -6.65 7.78
C PRO A 31 -8.39 -7.53 7.29
N LEU A 32 -7.31 -7.61 8.07
CA LEU A 32 -6.14 -8.46 7.79
C LEU A 32 -6.15 -9.72 8.67
N ASP A 33 -6.54 -9.56 9.94
CA ASP A 33 -6.77 -10.67 10.88
C ASP A 33 -7.97 -10.31 11.79
N ARG A 34 -8.30 -11.16 12.75
CA ARG A 34 -9.40 -11.02 13.71
C ARG A 34 -9.39 -9.64 14.40
N ASP A 35 -8.22 -9.21 14.87
CA ASP A 35 -8.07 -7.98 15.66
C ASP A 35 -7.20 -6.93 14.95
N VAL A 36 -6.91 -7.14 13.66
CA VAL A 36 -6.03 -6.29 12.84
C VAL A 36 -6.79 -5.75 11.63
N VAL A 37 -6.86 -4.42 11.53
CA VAL A 37 -7.54 -3.72 10.43
C VAL A 37 -6.63 -2.66 9.83
N ALA A 38 -6.41 -2.74 8.52
CA ALA A 38 -5.75 -1.69 7.75
C ALA A 38 -6.75 -0.64 7.27
N TRP A 39 -6.36 0.62 7.42
CA TRP A 39 -6.97 1.79 6.81
C TRP A 39 -6.07 2.27 5.68
N CYS A 40 -6.62 2.27 4.47
CA CYS A 40 -5.89 2.65 3.28
C CYS A 40 -6.51 3.91 2.65
N ILE A 41 -5.67 4.83 2.19
CA ILE A 41 -6.08 5.90 1.28
C ILE A 41 -5.41 5.65 -0.05
N ALA A 42 -6.20 5.42 -1.10
CA ALA A 42 -5.69 5.19 -2.44
C ALA A 42 -5.96 6.41 -3.34
N SER A 43 -5.02 6.68 -4.25
CA SER A 43 -5.16 7.72 -5.27
C SER A 43 -4.30 7.44 -6.50
N ASP A 44 -4.72 7.92 -7.67
CA ASP A 44 -4.06 7.69 -8.97
C ASP A 44 -3.81 8.99 -9.78
N GLY A 45 -3.73 10.12 -9.10
CA GLY A 45 -3.51 11.44 -9.70
C GLY A 45 -2.04 11.83 -9.87
N HIS A 46 -1.80 12.94 -10.56
CA HIS A 46 -0.46 13.57 -10.69
C HIS A 46 0.62 12.66 -11.30
N GLY A 47 0.24 11.63 -12.07
CA GLY A 47 1.18 10.68 -12.65
C GLY A 47 1.68 9.61 -11.68
N TRP A 48 1.01 9.43 -10.54
CA TRP A 48 1.37 8.46 -9.51
C TRP A 48 0.16 7.65 -9.08
N GLU A 49 0.36 6.34 -8.95
CA GLU A 49 -0.48 5.47 -8.14
C GLU A 49 0.08 5.47 -6.72
N HIS A 50 -0.82 5.52 -5.74
CA HIS A 50 -0.47 5.70 -4.34
C HIS A 50 -1.43 4.99 -3.43
N VAL A 51 -0.88 4.34 -2.39
CA VAL A 51 -1.63 3.86 -1.23
C VAL A 51 -0.85 4.22 0.03
N SER A 52 -1.51 4.93 0.95
CA SER A 52 -1.02 5.08 2.33
C SER A 52 -1.73 4.08 3.23
N VAL A 53 -1.00 3.43 4.13
CA VAL A 53 -1.49 2.34 4.97
C VAL A 53 -1.24 2.67 6.43
N HIS A 54 -2.30 2.60 7.22
CA HIS A 54 -2.30 2.67 8.67
C HIS A 54 -2.92 1.39 9.22
N VAL A 55 -2.33 0.76 10.25
CA VAL A 55 -2.91 -0.44 10.87
C VAL A 55 -3.42 -0.11 12.27
N LYS A 56 -4.59 -0.67 12.60
CA LYS A 56 -5.08 -0.79 13.97
C LYS A 56 -5.04 -2.24 14.41
N GLU A 57 -4.28 -2.54 15.45
CA GLU A 57 -4.26 -3.84 16.12
C GLU A 57 -4.84 -3.68 17.52
N ASN A 58 -5.83 -4.50 17.88
CA ASN A 58 -6.50 -4.44 19.19
C ASN A 58 -7.03 -3.03 19.56
N GLY A 59 -7.36 -2.22 18.54
CA GLY A 59 -7.83 -0.84 18.70
C GLY A 59 -6.73 0.23 18.81
N PHE A 60 -5.46 -0.16 18.84
CA PHE A 60 -4.31 0.75 18.91
C PHE A 60 -3.66 0.94 17.54
N SER A 61 -3.13 2.14 17.29
CA SER A 61 -2.47 2.47 16.02
C SER A 61 -1.04 1.94 16.01
N GLU A 62 -0.75 1.03 15.08
CA GLU A 62 0.57 0.43 14.90
C GLU A 62 1.14 0.73 13.52
N THR A 63 2.47 0.64 13.39
CA THR A 63 3.13 0.74 12.08
C THR A 63 2.91 -0.59 11.35
N PRO A 64 2.39 -0.58 10.11
CA PRO A 64 2.20 -1.80 9.34
C PRO A 64 3.51 -2.61 9.24
N THR A 65 3.39 -3.92 9.46
CA THR A 65 4.46 -4.88 9.25
C THR A 65 4.71 -5.12 7.77
N TRP A 66 5.83 -5.77 7.45
CA TRP A 66 6.16 -6.11 6.07
C TRP A 66 5.10 -7.02 5.42
N ASP A 67 4.62 -8.03 6.13
CA ASP A 67 3.65 -8.99 5.59
C ASP A 67 2.29 -8.33 5.34
N GLU A 68 1.83 -7.48 6.25
CA GLU A 68 0.61 -6.67 6.07
C GLU A 68 0.74 -5.75 4.85
N MET A 69 1.89 -5.09 4.67
CA MET A 69 2.14 -4.27 3.49
C MET A 69 2.13 -5.09 2.20
N CYS A 70 2.66 -6.32 2.20
CA CYS A 70 2.58 -7.24 1.06
C CYS A 70 1.14 -7.63 0.73
N GLU A 71 0.31 -7.92 1.74
CA GLU A 71 -1.11 -8.23 1.54
C GLU A 71 -1.87 -7.04 0.95
N ILE A 72 -1.65 -5.83 1.50
CA ILE A 72 -2.26 -4.61 0.96
C ILE A 72 -1.78 -4.37 -0.48
N LYS A 73 -0.49 -4.53 -0.77
CA LYS A 73 0.05 -4.39 -2.13
C LYS A 73 -0.69 -5.29 -3.12
N ALA A 74 -0.93 -6.55 -2.75
CA ALA A 74 -1.61 -7.53 -3.60
C ALA A 74 -3.08 -7.19 -3.88
N LEU A 75 -3.72 -6.33 -3.06
CA LEU A 75 -5.08 -5.87 -3.30
C LEU A 75 -5.16 -4.70 -4.27
N PHE A 76 -4.14 -3.83 -4.29
CA PHE A 76 -4.15 -2.59 -5.05
C PHE A 76 -3.33 -2.67 -6.35
N TRP A 77 -2.38 -3.60 -6.46
CA TRP A 77 -1.52 -3.76 -7.63
C TRP A 77 -1.37 -5.24 -8.01
N ASP A 78 -1.03 -5.51 -9.28
CA ASP A 78 -0.74 -6.87 -9.73
C ASP A 78 0.58 -7.39 -9.14
N ASP A 79 0.79 -8.71 -9.12
CA ASP A 79 1.98 -9.35 -8.54
C ASP A 79 3.31 -8.78 -9.10
N GLU A 80 3.36 -8.54 -10.41
CA GLU A 80 4.55 -8.04 -11.11
C GLU A 80 4.73 -6.51 -11.05
N ASP A 81 3.75 -5.78 -10.50
CA ASP A 81 3.88 -4.34 -10.33
C ASP A 81 4.86 -4.02 -9.18
N CYS A 82 5.90 -3.26 -9.51
CA CYS A 82 6.86 -2.75 -8.54
C CYS A 82 6.32 -1.46 -7.90
N VAL A 83 6.34 -1.40 -6.56
CA VAL A 83 6.03 -0.20 -5.78
C VAL A 83 7.24 0.17 -4.92
N ILE A 84 7.31 1.44 -4.52
CA ILE A 84 8.43 1.98 -3.73
C ILE A 84 7.92 2.77 -2.53
N GLN A 85 8.74 2.75 -1.48
CA GLN A 85 8.60 3.60 -0.32
C GLN A 85 9.82 4.52 -0.24
N TYR A 86 9.58 5.81 -0.02
CA TYR A 86 10.63 6.81 0.07
C TYR A 86 10.95 7.15 1.51
N HIS A 87 12.24 7.31 1.79
CA HIS A 87 12.73 8.09 2.93
C HIS A 87 13.18 9.44 2.38
N PRO A 88 12.29 10.45 2.32
CA PRO A 88 12.65 11.73 1.74
C PRO A 88 13.69 12.46 2.61
N PRO A 89 14.42 13.44 2.06
CA PRO A 89 15.23 14.35 2.85
C PRO A 89 14.43 14.92 4.02
N LYS A 90 15.09 15.15 5.17
CA LYS A 90 14.41 15.66 6.37
C LYS A 90 13.67 16.98 6.15
N SER A 91 14.16 17.83 5.25
CA SER A 91 13.51 19.10 4.87
C SER A 91 12.14 18.91 4.24
N ASP A 92 11.92 17.76 3.61
CA ASP A 92 10.72 17.45 2.83
C ASP A 92 9.82 16.45 3.57
N TYR A 93 10.19 16.10 4.81
CA TYR A 93 9.49 15.12 5.61
C TYR A 93 8.14 15.68 6.09
N VAL A 94 7.06 15.03 5.68
CA VAL A 94 5.68 15.34 6.11
C VAL A 94 5.16 14.14 6.90
N ASN A 95 4.75 14.37 8.15
CA ASN A 95 4.19 13.32 9.01
C ASN A 95 2.99 13.86 9.80
N ASN A 96 1.85 13.96 9.12
CA ASN A 96 0.60 14.42 9.72
C ASN A 96 -0.18 13.31 10.43
N HIS A 97 0.15 12.04 10.15
CA HIS A 97 -0.47 10.88 10.78
C HIS A 97 0.63 9.85 11.08
N PRO A 98 0.99 9.64 12.37
CA PRO A 98 2.05 8.70 12.72
C PRO A 98 1.66 7.27 12.33
N ASN A 99 2.68 6.40 12.22
CA ASN A 99 2.51 4.98 11.91
C ASN A 99 1.88 4.70 10.54
N VAL A 100 2.07 5.60 9.57
CA VAL A 100 1.64 5.41 8.18
C VAL A 100 2.83 5.04 7.32
N LEU A 101 2.67 3.99 6.54
CA LEU A 101 3.59 3.62 5.47
C LEU A 101 2.96 3.93 4.12
N HIS A 102 3.76 4.35 3.16
CA HIS A 102 3.29 4.70 1.83
C HIS A 102 3.91 3.77 0.78
N MET A 103 3.12 3.41 -0.22
CA MET A 103 3.56 2.74 -1.44
C MET A 103 3.20 3.61 -2.64
N TRP A 104 4.18 3.80 -3.51
CA TRP A 104 4.06 4.64 -4.71
C TRP A 104 4.47 3.86 -5.95
N ARG A 105 3.84 4.14 -7.09
CA ARG A 105 4.28 3.67 -8.41
C ARG A 105 4.04 4.77 -9.45
N PRO A 106 5.08 5.22 -10.19
CA PRO A 106 4.89 6.23 -11.21
C PRO A 106 4.21 5.62 -12.45
N VAL A 107 3.28 6.35 -13.06
CA VAL A 107 2.53 5.89 -14.23
C VAL A 107 3.37 6.08 -15.49
N GLY A 108 3.51 5.02 -16.29
CA GLY A 108 4.25 5.05 -17.56
C GLY A 108 5.77 5.13 -17.43
N VAL A 109 6.31 5.00 -16.21
CA VAL A 109 7.75 5.03 -15.93
C VAL A 109 8.15 3.74 -15.23
N GLU A 110 9.17 3.05 -15.74
CA GLU A 110 9.73 1.88 -15.05
C GLU A 110 10.55 2.34 -13.84
N ILE A 111 10.25 1.75 -12.68
CA ILE A 111 11.04 1.97 -11.46
C ILE A 111 12.39 1.28 -11.64
N GLN A 112 13.46 2.06 -11.52
CA GLN A 112 14.81 1.52 -11.52
C GLN A 112 15.00 0.62 -10.29
N ARG A 113 15.39 -0.63 -10.55
CA ARG A 113 15.72 -1.61 -9.53
C ARG A 113 17.22 -1.90 -9.58
N PRO A 114 17.90 -2.05 -8.43
CA PRO A 114 19.29 -2.46 -8.45
C PRO A 114 19.42 -3.85 -9.10
N PRO A 115 20.58 -4.16 -9.69
CA PRO A 115 20.89 -5.52 -10.13
C PRO A 115 20.60 -6.53 -9.03
N SER A 116 19.93 -7.65 -9.35
CA SER A 116 19.46 -8.59 -8.32
C SER A 116 20.56 -9.14 -7.42
N ILE A 117 21.79 -9.24 -7.93
CA ILE A 117 22.96 -9.70 -7.17
C ILE A 117 23.30 -8.80 -5.96
N MET A 118 22.89 -7.53 -5.97
CA MET A 118 23.05 -6.62 -4.83
C MET A 118 22.05 -6.89 -3.71
N VAL A 119 20.99 -7.66 -3.99
CA VAL A 119 19.99 -8.10 -3.02
C VAL A 119 20.27 -9.54 -2.58
N GLY A 120 20.55 -10.43 -3.54
CA GLY A 120 20.86 -11.83 -3.29
C GLY A 120 20.95 -12.68 -4.56
N ILE A 121 21.26 -13.97 -4.39
CA ILE A 121 21.35 -14.92 -5.51
C ILE A 121 19.95 -15.45 -5.81
N LYS A 122 19.34 -15.05 -6.94
CA LYS A 122 17.97 -15.46 -7.34
C LYS A 122 17.71 -16.97 -7.25
N LYS A 123 18.70 -17.80 -7.60
CA LYS A 123 18.60 -19.27 -7.57
C LYS A 123 18.48 -19.86 -6.15
N MET A 124 18.71 -19.05 -5.12
CA MET A 124 18.62 -19.42 -3.70
C MET A 124 17.39 -18.79 -3.01
N ASN A 125 16.44 -18.24 -3.77
CA ASN A 125 15.21 -17.71 -3.19
C ASN A 125 14.52 -18.78 -2.35
N SER A 126 14.27 -18.49 -1.08
CA SER A 126 13.53 -19.36 -0.15
C SER A 126 12.01 -19.32 -0.36
N TYR A 127 11.53 -18.43 -1.23
CA TYR A 127 10.11 -18.24 -1.55
C TYR A 127 9.63 -19.30 -2.57
N GLU A 128 9.58 -20.56 -2.15
CA GLU A 128 8.58 -21.50 -2.65
C GLU A 128 7.46 -21.52 -1.60
N ARG A 129 6.44 -20.66 -1.75
CA ARG A 129 5.17 -20.96 -1.08
C ARG A 129 4.69 -22.26 -1.73
N LYS A 130 4.78 -23.37 -1.00
CA LYS A 130 4.09 -24.59 -1.34
C LYS A 130 2.61 -24.23 -1.48
N ASN A 131 2.11 -24.29 -2.70
CA ASN A 131 0.67 -24.26 -2.97
C ASN A 131 -0.03 -25.40 -2.24
#